data_AF-A0A537L3G6-F1
#
_entry.id   AF-A0A537L3G6-F1
#
_cell.length_a   1.000
_cell.length_b   1.000
_cell.length_c   1.000
_cell.angle_alpha   90.00
_cell.angle_beta   90.00
_cell.angle_gamma   90.00
#
_symmetry.space_group_name_H-M   'P 1'
#
loop_
_entity.id
_entity.type
_entity.pdbx_description
1 polymer ?
#
loop_
_entity_poly.entity_id
_entity_poly.type
_entity_poly.pdbx_seq_one_letter_code
_entity_poly.pdbx_strand_id
1 'polypeptide(L)'
;MVRISLFVLAMVCMLGLSLTNTQTVSAHEERKVGSYQVAVGWADEPTYVGFKNAVEIILKDTKGKPVLNLGDTLKVEVVFGDQKSGLLTLEPAFDVEEGFGTPGDYQASLIPTRPGTYTFHFVGSIKGPKIQRPPIWRPGWNG
;
A
#
# COMPACT_ATOMS: atom_id res chain seq x y z
N MET A 1 -44.88 -29.67 -26.44
CA MET A 1 -43.47 -30.07 -26.20
C MET A 1 -42.57 -28.91 -26.60
N VAL A 2 -42.02 -28.17 -25.63
CA VAL A 2 -41.13 -27.04 -25.91
C VAL A 2 -39.71 -27.60 -26.08
N ARG A 3 -39.16 -27.52 -27.29
CA ARG A 3 -37.76 -27.87 -27.59
C ARG A 3 -36.88 -26.71 -27.15
N ILE A 4 -36.44 -26.73 -25.89
CA ILE A 4 -35.42 -25.81 -25.40
C ILE A 4 -34.12 -26.19 -26.13
N SER A 5 -33.65 -25.32 -27.03
CA SER A 5 -32.38 -25.50 -27.73
C SER A 5 -31.25 -25.64 -26.73
N LEU A 6 -30.44 -26.71 -26.85
CA LEU A 6 -29.24 -26.94 -26.03
C LEU A 6 -28.28 -25.74 -26.01
N PHE A 7 -28.32 -24.88 -27.03
CA PHE A 7 -27.59 -23.62 -27.09
C PHE A 7 -28.00 -22.57 -26.05
N VAL A 8 -29.29 -22.50 -25.69
CA VAL A 8 -29.79 -21.54 -24.69
C VAL A 8 -29.34 -21.97 -23.29
N LEU A 9 -29.27 -23.28 -23.03
CA LEU A 9 -28.81 -23.80 -21.74
C LEU A 9 -27.30 -23.62 -21.55
N ALA A 10 -26.50 -23.83 -22.60
CA ALA A 10 -25.05 -23.62 -22.56
C ALA A 10 -24.65 -22.15 -22.34
N MET A 11 -25.41 -21.21 -22.92
CA MET A 11 -25.19 -19.78 -22.77
C MET A 11 -25.56 -19.27 -21.36
N VAL A 12 -26.60 -19.84 -20.74
CA VAL A 12 -26.95 -19.56 -19.33
C VAL A 12 -25.90 -20.14 -18.37
N CYS A 13 -25.31 -21.29 -18.67
CA CYS A 13 -24.20 -21.85 -17.88
C CYS A 13 -22.89 -21.04 -17.99
N MET A 14 -22.57 -20.49 -19.17
CA MET A 14 -21.39 -19.61 -19.32
C MET A 14 -21.58 -18.23 -18.68
N LEU A 15 -22.79 -17.66 -18.70
CA LEU A 15 -23.08 -16.41 -17.99
C LEU A 15 -23.03 -16.56 -16.46
N GLY A 16 -23.34 -17.75 -15.93
CA GLY A 16 -23.30 -18.02 -14.48
C GLY A 16 -21.88 -18.11 -13.89
N LEU A 17 -20.85 -18.29 -14.72
CA LEU A 17 -19.48 -18.58 -14.28
C LEU A 17 -18.55 -17.35 -14.23
N SER A 18 -19.09 -16.13 -14.32
CA SER A 18 -18.30 -14.89 -14.39
C SER A 18 -18.27 -14.07 -13.09
N LEU A 19 -18.84 -14.56 -11.97
CA LEU A 19 -19.20 -13.71 -10.82
C LEU A 19 -18.28 -13.76 -9.59
N THR A 20 -17.07 -14.31 -9.63
CA THR A 20 -16.30 -14.52 -8.38
C THR A 20 -14.84 -14.10 -8.39
N ASN A 21 -14.46 -13.08 -9.16
CA ASN A 21 -13.14 -12.45 -8.99
C ASN A 21 -13.32 -11.02 -8.48
N THR A 22 -13.78 -10.89 -7.23
CA THR A 22 -13.59 -9.66 -6.46
C THR A 22 -12.12 -9.60 -6.01
N GLN A 23 -11.21 -9.36 -6.95
CA GLN A 23 -9.88 -8.91 -6.56
C GLN A 23 -10.05 -7.51 -6.00
N THR A 24 -10.04 -7.40 -4.67
CA THR A 24 -9.93 -6.10 -4.00
C THR A 24 -8.59 -5.52 -4.46
N VAL A 25 -8.64 -4.58 -5.40
CA VAL A 25 -7.46 -3.78 -5.74
C VAL A 25 -7.23 -2.87 -4.54
N SER A 26 -6.30 -3.27 -3.70
CA SER A 26 -5.82 -2.43 -2.62
C SER A 26 -4.77 -1.49 -3.20
N ALA A 27 -5.01 -0.19 -3.11
CA ALA A 27 -4.05 0.89 -3.32
C ALA A 27 -2.73 0.58 -2.60
N HIS A 28 -2.87 0.15 -1.34
CA HIS A 28 -1.78 -0.22 -0.48
C HIS A 28 -1.50 -1.71 -0.56
N GLU A 29 -0.23 -2.05 -0.68
CA GLU A 29 0.19 -3.43 -0.49
C GLU A 29 0.24 -3.71 1.02
N GLU A 30 -0.48 -4.75 1.46
CA GLU A 30 -0.49 -5.17 2.87
C GLU A 30 0.42 -6.38 3.09
N ARG A 31 1.27 -6.34 4.12
CA ARG A 31 2.04 -7.50 4.58
C ARG A 31 2.15 -7.54 6.09
N LYS A 32 2.33 -8.75 6.62
CA LYS A 32 2.76 -8.97 8.00
C LYS A 32 4.29 -8.90 8.08
N VAL A 33 4.82 -8.01 8.92
CA VAL A 33 6.25 -7.87 9.19
C VAL A 33 6.49 -8.04 10.68
N GLY A 34 7.03 -9.20 11.08
CA GLY A 34 7.19 -9.55 12.49
C GLY A 34 5.85 -9.52 13.24
N SER A 35 5.76 -8.65 14.25
CA SER A 35 4.56 -8.44 15.07
C SER A 35 3.64 -7.33 14.57
N TYR A 36 3.83 -6.88 13.33
CA TYR A 36 3.09 -5.76 12.74
C TYR A 36 2.36 -6.18 11.46
N GLN A 37 1.19 -5.58 11.26
CA GLN A 37 0.53 -5.45 9.98
C GLN A 37 0.93 -4.10 9.38
N VAL A 38 1.41 -4.12 8.15
CA VAL A 38 1.97 -2.98 7.46
C VAL A 38 1.26 -2.83 6.13
N ALA A 39 0.62 -1.70 5.90
CA ALA A 39 0.10 -1.31 4.59
C ALA A 39 0.98 -0.21 4.01
N VAL A 40 1.42 -0.34 2.77
CA VAL A 40 2.32 0.62 2.10
C VAL A 40 1.74 1.03 0.76
N GLY A 41 1.71 2.34 0.48
CA GLY A 41 1.20 2.88 -0.78
C GLY A 41 1.65 4.31 -0.99
N TRP A 42 1.04 4.98 -1.96
CA TRP A 42 1.08 6.43 -2.05
C TRP A 42 -0.02 7.02 -1.16
N ALA A 43 0.21 8.20 -0.60
CA ALA A 43 -0.81 8.91 0.17
C ALA A 43 -1.95 9.41 -0.72
N ASP A 44 -1.61 9.97 -1.90
CA ASP A 44 -2.58 10.43 -2.89
C ASP A 44 -2.54 9.53 -4.13
N GLU A 45 -3.70 8.92 -4.44
CA GLU A 45 -3.85 8.02 -5.59
C GLU A 45 -4.98 8.47 -6.54
N PRO A 46 -4.76 8.41 -7.87
CA PRO A 46 -3.53 7.99 -8.54
C PRO A 46 -2.39 9.01 -8.39
N THR A 47 -1.15 8.53 -8.41
CA THR A 47 0.03 9.39 -8.31
C THR A 47 0.25 10.20 -9.57
N TYR A 48 0.29 11.53 -9.44
CA TYR A 48 0.62 12.45 -10.53
C TYR A 48 2.05 12.98 -10.42
N VAL A 49 2.73 13.07 -11.56
CA VAL A 49 4.08 13.66 -11.64
C VAL A 49 4.04 15.17 -11.47
N GLY A 50 5.04 15.73 -10.79
CA GLY A 50 5.17 17.16 -10.56
C GLY A 50 4.30 17.73 -9.44
N PHE A 51 3.45 16.90 -8.81
CA PHE A 51 2.64 17.27 -7.66
C PHE A 51 3.23 16.70 -6.36
N LYS A 52 3.04 17.41 -5.25
CA LYS A 52 3.40 16.89 -3.93
C LYS A 52 2.56 15.64 -3.64
N ASN A 53 3.21 14.62 -3.13
CA ASN A 53 2.61 13.38 -2.63
C ASN A 53 3.46 12.87 -1.46
N ALA A 54 3.18 11.69 -0.94
CA ALA A 54 4.01 11.02 0.05
C ALA A 54 4.01 9.50 -0.16
N VAL A 55 5.09 8.85 0.28
CA VAL A 55 5.00 7.43 0.63
C VAL A 55 4.21 7.33 1.90
N GLU A 56 3.14 6.52 1.89
CA GLU A 56 2.32 6.24 3.07
C GLU A 56 2.64 4.85 3.63
N ILE A 57 2.73 4.77 4.96
CA ILE A 57 2.79 3.51 5.69
C ILE A 57 1.83 3.55 6.87
N ILE A 58 0.87 2.62 6.88
CA ILE A 58 -0.07 2.45 7.98
C ILE A 58 0.37 1.25 8.82
N LEU A 59 0.61 1.49 10.12
CA LEU A 59 1.19 0.54 11.04
C LEU A 59 0.19 0.12 12.13
N LYS A 60 -0.07 -1.19 12.19
CA LYS A 60 -0.87 -1.83 13.26
C LYS A 60 -0.12 -3.00 13.86
N ASP A 61 -0.34 -3.33 15.12
CA ASP A 61 0.08 -4.62 15.68
C ASP A 61 -0.80 -5.76 15.13
N THR A 62 -0.42 -7.02 15.39
CA THR A 62 -1.23 -8.18 14.95
C THR A 62 -2.61 -8.29 15.59
N LYS A 63 -2.93 -7.44 16.58
CA LYS A 63 -4.26 -7.34 17.21
C LYS A 63 -5.06 -6.15 16.65
N GLY A 64 -4.53 -5.46 15.64
CA GLY A 64 -5.16 -4.31 14.99
C GLY A 64 -4.96 -2.98 15.72
N LYS A 65 -4.14 -2.91 16.77
CA LYS A 65 -3.88 -1.64 17.47
C LYS A 65 -2.91 -0.78 16.68
N PRO A 66 -3.19 0.52 16.46
CA PRO A 66 -2.31 1.39 15.71
C PRO A 66 -0.99 1.64 16.46
N VAL A 67 0.11 1.79 15.71
CA VAL A 67 1.39 2.23 16.26
C VAL A 67 1.40 3.75 16.29
N LEU A 68 1.25 4.33 17.49
CA LEU A 68 1.12 5.78 17.63
C LEU A 68 2.46 6.53 17.79
N ASN A 69 3.56 5.80 18.02
CA ASN A 69 4.89 6.41 18.19
C ASN A 69 5.95 5.56 17.50
N LEU A 70 6.42 6.05 16.35
CA LEU A 70 7.49 5.47 15.54
C LEU A 70 8.87 6.09 15.85
N GLY A 71 8.90 7.34 16.32
CA GLY A 71 10.11 8.14 16.43
C GLY A 71 10.85 8.26 15.09
N ASP A 72 12.18 8.44 15.13
CA ASP A 72 13.04 8.52 13.92
C ASP A 72 13.70 7.16 13.58
N THR A 73 13.07 6.05 13.98
CA THR A 73 13.70 4.71 13.92
C THR A 73 13.46 3.95 12.63
N LEU A 74 12.54 4.43 11.78
CA LEU A 74 12.23 3.89 10.47
C LEU A 74 12.25 5.03 9.44
N LYS A 75 12.94 4.82 8.33
CA LYS A 75 13.02 5.74 7.20
C LYS A 75 12.69 5.01 5.91
N VAL A 76 12.40 5.75 4.85
CA VAL A 76 12.14 5.17 3.52
C VAL A 76 13.03 5.79 2.46
N GLU A 77 13.65 4.96 1.62
CA GLU A 77 14.29 5.37 0.38
C GLU A 77 13.36 5.02 -0.78
N VAL A 78 13.01 6.03 -1.59
CA VAL A 78 12.24 5.85 -2.82
C VAL A 78 13.20 5.61 -3.97
N VAL A 79 12.95 4.54 -4.73
CA VAL A 79 13.79 4.12 -5.85
C VAL A 79 12.99 4.14 -7.15
N PHE A 80 13.55 4.77 -8.18
CA PHE A 80 13.04 4.77 -9.56
C PHE A 80 14.17 4.44 -10.52
N GLY A 81 14.15 3.24 -11.11
CA GLY A 81 15.27 2.73 -11.89
C GLY A 81 16.54 2.63 -11.03
N ASP A 82 17.58 3.36 -11.41
CA ASP A 82 18.85 3.49 -10.69
C ASP A 82 18.90 4.71 -9.74
N GLN A 83 17.86 5.54 -9.75
CA GLN A 83 17.79 6.77 -8.95
C GLN A 83 17.18 6.50 -7.57
N LYS A 84 17.73 7.19 -6.57
CA LYS A 84 17.33 7.09 -5.16
C LYS A 84 17.05 8.48 -4.59
N SER A 85 15.99 8.60 -3.78
CA SER A 85 15.68 9.84 -3.07
C SER A 85 16.62 10.16 -1.90
N GLY A 86 17.46 9.20 -1.48
CA GLY A 86 18.03 9.18 -0.14
C GLY A 86 16.99 8.78 0.91
N LEU A 87 17.40 8.75 2.19
CA LEU A 87 16.51 8.36 3.30
C LEU A 87 15.60 9.53 3.69
N LEU A 88 14.30 9.33 3.52
CA LEU A 88 13.25 10.24 3.94
C LEU A 88 12.72 9.85 5.32
N THR A 89 12.47 10.85 6.16
CA THR A 89 11.85 10.70 7.47
C THR A 89 10.35 10.47 7.31
N LEU A 90 9.81 9.58 8.13
CA LEU A 90 8.38 9.32 8.24
C LEU A 90 7.78 10.19 9.34
N GLU A 91 6.85 11.07 8.98
CA GLU A 91 6.15 11.97 9.90
C GLU A 91 4.71 11.47 10.12
N PRO A 92 4.15 11.62 11.34
CA PRO A 92 2.78 11.21 11.60
C PRO A 92 1.80 12.06 10.76
N ALA A 93 0.84 11.38 10.11
CA ALA A 93 -0.25 12.01 9.35
C ALA A 93 -1.60 11.92 10.08
N PHE A 94 -1.57 11.79 11.41
CA PHE A 94 -2.74 11.67 12.28
C PHE A 94 -2.55 12.43 13.59
N ASP A 95 -3.68 12.73 14.23
CA ASP A 95 -3.75 13.23 15.60
C ASP A 95 -4.90 12.52 16.33
N VAL A 96 -4.58 11.78 17.38
CA VAL A 96 -5.57 11.01 18.14
C VAL A 96 -6.37 11.91 19.09
N GLU A 97 -5.79 12.99 19.59
CA GLU A 97 -6.44 13.92 20.51
C GLU A 97 -7.46 14.77 19.76
N GLU A 98 -7.09 15.25 18.57
CA GLU A 98 -7.95 16.03 17.69
C GLU A 98 -8.87 15.17 16.79
N GLY A 99 -8.71 13.85 16.81
CA GLY A 99 -9.51 12.91 16.02
C GLY A 99 -9.30 13.02 14.50
N PHE A 100 -8.10 13.42 14.08
CA PHE A 100 -7.73 13.65 12.69
C PHE A 100 -6.87 12.52 12.12
N GLY A 101 -7.05 12.22 10.83
CA GLY A 101 -6.25 11.25 10.10
C GLY A 101 -6.50 9.79 10.54
N THR A 102 -5.72 8.87 9.98
CA THR A 102 -5.79 7.45 10.33
C THR A 102 -4.74 7.13 11.41
N PRO A 103 -5.13 6.67 12.62
CA PRO A 103 -4.14 6.34 13.65
C PRO A 103 -3.12 5.30 13.16
N GLY A 104 -1.84 5.62 13.31
CA GLY A 104 -0.73 4.78 12.85
C GLY A 104 -0.29 5.02 11.41
N ASP A 105 -0.84 6.03 10.75
CA ASP A 105 -0.42 6.53 9.44
C ASP A 105 0.83 7.41 9.54
N TYR A 106 1.89 7.03 8.83
CA TYR A 106 3.09 7.84 8.69
C TYR A 106 3.39 8.09 7.22
N GLN A 107 3.81 9.31 6.92
CA GLN A 107 4.04 9.76 5.56
C GLN A 107 5.44 10.36 5.39
N ALA A 108 6.07 10.06 4.24
CA ALA A 108 7.31 10.68 3.80
C ALA A 108 7.05 11.47 2.51
N SER A 109 6.97 12.79 2.61
CA SER A 109 6.65 13.68 1.49
C SER A 109 7.73 13.66 0.40
N LEU A 110 7.32 13.60 -0.87
CA LEU A 110 8.17 13.83 -2.04
C LEU A 110 7.35 14.34 -3.23
N ILE A 111 8.02 14.70 -4.32
CA ILE A 111 7.38 14.99 -5.60
C ILE A 111 7.84 13.91 -6.59
N PRO A 112 6.94 13.01 -7.04
CA PRO A 112 7.24 12.09 -8.13
C PRO A 112 7.58 12.90 -9.39
N THR A 113 8.69 12.59 -10.04
CA THR A 113 9.20 13.41 -11.16
C THR A 113 8.99 12.76 -12.52
N ARG A 114 8.65 11.46 -12.55
CA ARG A 114 8.53 10.66 -13.76
C ARG A 114 7.39 9.65 -13.65
N PRO A 115 6.64 9.38 -14.74
CA PRO A 115 5.67 8.30 -14.76
C PRO A 115 6.37 6.95 -14.67
N GLY A 116 5.73 5.98 -14.01
CA GLY A 116 6.21 4.61 -13.94
C GLY A 116 6.28 4.06 -12.52
N THR A 117 6.93 2.91 -12.39
CA THR A 117 6.98 2.16 -11.13
C THR A 117 8.05 2.70 -10.19
N TYR A 118 7.64 3.09 -9.00
CA TYR A 118 8.54 3.39 -7.88
C TYR A 118 8.59 2.18 -6.95
N THR A 119 9.72 2.01 -6.27
CA THR A 119 9.89 1.00 -5.21
C THR A 119 10.22 1.70 -3.91
N PHE A 120 9.61 1.26 -2.81
CA PHE A 120 9.86 1.81 -1.48
C PHE A 120 10.71 0.86 -0.66
N HIS A 121 11.89 1.34 -0.23
CA HIS A 121 12.81 0.59 0.61
C HIS A 121 12.81 1.16 2.03
N PHE A 122 12.18 0.44 2.95
CA PHE A 122 12.18 0.82 4.36
C PHE A 122 13.45 0.35 5.06
N VAL A 123 14.09 1.26 5.80
CA VAL A 123 15.33 1.02 6.53
C VAL A 123 15.12 1.43 7.99
N GLY A 124 15.29 0.47 8.91
CA GLY A 124 15.15 0.73 10.35
C GLY A 124 14.32 -0.32 11.11
N SER A 125 13.56 0.14 12.11
CA SER A 125 12.72 -0.69 13.00
C SER A 125 11.47 0.05 13.47
N ILE A 126 10.35 -0.64 13.74
CA ILE A 126 9.10 -0.03 14.24
C ILE A 126 9.04 -0.01 15.78
N LYS A 127 9.67 -0.99 16.45
CA LYS A 127 10.13 -1.01 17.84
C LYS A 127 11.23 -2.07 17.92
N GLY A 128 12.26 -1.89 18.75
CA GLY A 128 13.10 -2.97 19.32
C GLY A 128 13.76 -3.97 18.35
N PRO A 129 13.06 -4.96 17.76
CA PRO A 129 13.60 -5.77 16.68
C PRO A 129 13.76 -5.04 15.33
N LYS A 130 14.95 -5.18 14.73
CA LYS A 130 15.30 -4.72 13.38
C LYS A 130 14.37 -5.31 12.33
N ILE A 131 13.91 -4.49 11.36
CA ILE A 131 13.42 -5.02 10.09
C ILE A 131 14.65 -5.45 9.29
N GLN A 132 15.08 -6.70 9.48
CA GLN A 132 16.20 -7.26 8.73
C GLN A 132 15.68 -7.80 7.39
N ARG A 133 15.83 -6.92 6.38
CA ARG A 133 15.62 -7.06 4.93
C ARG A 133 14.54 -6.08 4.48
N PRO A 134 14.86 -5.08 3.63
CA PRO A 134 13.85 -4.19 3.07
C PRO A 134 12.84 -5.05 2.31
N PRO A 135 11.54 -5.01 2.64
CA PRO A 135 10.56 -5.55 1.74
C PRO A 135 10.58 -4.69 0.48
N ILE A 136 10.70 -5.32 -0.68
CA ILE A 136 10.50 -4.64 -1.97
C ILE A 136 8.98 -4.45 -2.10
N TRP A 137 8.53 -3.20 -2.04
CA TRP A 137 7.13 -2.81 -2.22
C TRP A 137 6.98 -2.19 -3.60
N ARG A 138 6.08 -2.72 -4.41
CA ARG A 138 5.74 -2.18 -5.73
C ARG A 138 4.28 -1.71 -5.67
N PRO A 139 4.01 -0.40 -5.55
CA PRO A 139 2.65 0.11 -5.66
C PRO A 139 2.07 -0.33 -7.00
N GLY A 140 0.87 -0.92 -6.95
CA GLY A 140 0.23 -1.53 -8.10
C GLY A 140 -0.08 -0.50 -9.19
N TRP A 141 0.76 -0.44 -10.22
CA TRP A 141 0.41 0.19 -11.49
C TRP A 141 0.11 -0.92 -12.49
N ASN A 142 -1.18 -1.18 -12.70
CA ASN A 142 -1.62 -1.88 -13.91
C ASN A 142 -1.44 -0.89 -15.06
N GLY A 143 -0.66 -1.30 -16.06
CA GLY A 143 -0.50 -0.53 -17.30
C GLY A 143 -1.81 -0.32 -18.04
#